data_AF-A0A5C3EEU2-F1
#
_entry.id   AF-A0A5C3EEU2-F1
#
_cell.length_a   1.000
_cell.length_b   1.000
_cell.length_c   1.000
_cell.angle_alpha   90.00
_cell.angle_beta   90.00
_cell.angle_gamma   90.00
#
_symmetry.space_group_name_H-M   'P 1'
#
loop_
_entity.id
_entity.type
_entity.pdbx_description
1 polymer ?
#
loop_
_entity_poly.entity_id
_entity_poly.type
_entity_poly.pdbx_seq_one_letter_code
_entity_poly.pdbx_strand_id
1 'polypeptide(L)'
;MRWIQGAQLIRVFLGLAAVAKAAVPRYSVEFGKRMEGGSAHDDHIHFDQLHSRFFQHKPAANRPDTPTVLRMYPETYFAHGKPLFFADQDSHLSRAGLLQAYNLFGKVHVSNAEGTRHLTIVPDIGQFGTDPKPRISEPGLGILAAGFKTIENHYGRAVALVSQGADLGQEDGEQGLRFQTPKWTTVELTEPMPSSPFYKISNLRRLLKAQRYLLFTSQLNENIQYGVRLTALGQVQGRSFGDSKIVLREAANLLRP
;
A
#
# COMPACT_ATOMS: atom_id res chain seq x y z
N MET A 1 -63.53 -19.62 -3.74
CA MET A 1 -62.62 -18.63 -3.12
C MET A 1 -61.34 -19.27 -2.56
N ARG A 2 -60.54 -19.98 -3.39
CA ARG A 2 -59.25 -20.57 -2.96
C ARG A 2 -58.06 -20.19 -3.85
N TRP A 3 -58.31 -19.46 -4.94
CA TRP A 3 -57.29 -19.08 -5.93
C TRP A 3 -56.58 -17.76 -5.60
N ILE A 4 -57.23 -16.87 -4.84
CA ILE A 4 -56.68 -15.55 -4.49
C ILE A 4 -55.56 -15.66 -3.44
N GLN A 5 -55.61 -16.68 -2.56
CA GLN A 5 -54.57 -16.93 -1.55
C GLN A 5 -53.28 -17.49 -2.15
N GLY A 6 -53.37 -18.30 -3.22
CA GLY A 6 -52.18 -18.82 -3.91
C GLY A 6 -51.38 -17.73 -4.63
N ALA A 7 -52.07 -16.75 -5.24
CA ALA A 7 -51.43 -15.64 -5.92
C ALA A 7 -50.72 -14.66 -4.97
N GLN A 8 -51.21 -14.51 -3.74
CA GLN A 8 -50.55 -13.68 -2.71
C GLN A 8 -49.29 -14.36 -2.15
N LEU A 9 -49.29 -15.69 -1.98
CA LEU A 9 -48.11 -16.45 -1.56
C LEU A 9 -46.96 -16.38 -2.59
N ILE A 10 -47.28 -16.46 -3.89
CA ILE A 10 -46.26 -16.39 -4.95
C ILE A 10 -45.59 -14.99 -4.99
N ARG A 11 -46.33 -13.91 -4.73
CA ARG A 11 -45.76 -12.55 -4.68
C ARG A 11 -44.84 -12.33 -3.48
N VAL A 12 -45.14 -12.95 -2.34
CA VAL A 12 -44.24 -12.91 -1.17
C VAL A 12 -42.95 -13.68 -1.44
N PHE A 13 -43.02 -14.84 -2.10
CA PHE A 13 -41.82 -15.61 -2.47
C PHE A 13 -40.94 -14.92 -3.53
N LEU A 14 -41.53 -14.26 -4.54
CA LEU A 14 -40.78 -13.48 -5.52
C LEU A 14 -40.15 -12.20 -4.92
N GLY A 15 -40.82 -11.57 -3.96
CA GLY A 15 -40.25 -10.47 -3.18
C GLY A 15 -39.05 -10.90 -2.33
N LEU A 16 -39.15 -12.06 -1.66
CA LEU A 16 -38.05 -12.64 -0.89
C LEU A 16 -36.87 -13.07 -1.78
N ALA A 17 -37.11 -13.57 -2.99
CA ALA A 17 -36.04 -13.90 -3.94
C ALA A 17 -35.33 -12.64 -4.49
N ALA A 18 -36.05 -11.52 -4.65
CA ALA A 18 -35.47 -10.24 -5.06
C ALA A 18 -34.67 -9.58 -3.93
N VAL A 19 -35.14 -9.67 -2.68
CA VAL A 19 -34.41 -9.17 -1.50
C VAL A 19 -33.21 -10.06 -1.15
N ALA A 20 -33.28 -11.37 -1.39
CA ALA A 20 -32.13 -12.27 -1.27
C ALA A 20 -31.04 -11.96 -2.31
N LYS A 21 -31.37 -11.46 -3.51
CA LYS A 21 -30.34 -10.97 -4.46
C LYS A 21 -29.75 -9.60 -4.10
N ALA A 22 -30.41 -8.81 -3.25
CA ALA A 22 -29.91 -7.52 -2.79
C ALA A 22 -29.12 -7.61 -1.46
N ALA A 23 -29.32 -8.68 -0.68
CA ALA A 23 -28.71 -8.87 0.64
C ALA A 23 -27.75 -10.07 0.75
N VAL A 24 -27.39 -10.72 -0.36
CA VAL A 24 -26.19 -11.55 -0.40
C VAL A 24 -25.02 -10.58 -0.60
N PRO A 25 -24.20 -10.27 0.43
CA PRO A 25 -22.88 -9.75 0.13
C PRO A 25 -22.28 -10.77 -0.83
N ARG A 26 -21.88 -10.31 -2.02
CA ARG A 26 -20.98 -11.10 -2.85
C ARG A 26 -19.78 -11.36 -1.94
N TYR A 27 -19.76 -12.52 -1.30
CA TYR A 27 -18.55 -13.22 -0.93
C TYR A 27 -17.87 -13.47 -2.28
N SER A 28 -17.27 -12.42 -2.84
CA SER A 28 -16.12 -12.59 -3.70
C SER A 28 -15.14 -13.29 -2.78
N VAL A 29 -15.00 -14.59 -3.03
CA VAL A 29 -13.85 -15.40 -2.66
C VAL A 29 -12.70 -14.47 -2.30
N GLU A 30 -12.28 -14.52 -1.05
CA GLU A 30 -11.03 -13.90 -0.61
C GLU A 30 -9.93 -14.42 -1.53
N PHE A 31 -9.72 -13.75 -2.65
CA PHE A 31 -8.42 -13.67 -3.27
C PHE A 31 -7.63 -12.75 -2.35
N GLY A 32 -7.23 -13.29 -1.21
CA GLY A 32 -5.91 -12.99 -0.67
C GLY A 32 -4.94 -13.38 -1.78
N LYS A 33 -4.74 -12.46 -2.73
CA LYS A 33 -3.81 -12.64 -3.83
C LYS A 33 -2.42 -12.57 -3.20
N ARG A 34 -1.98 -13.66 -2.59
CA ARG A 34 -0.60 -14.11 -2.76
C ARG A 34 -0.35 -14.04 -4.26
N MET A 35 0.82 -13.55 -4.67
CA MET A 35 1.21 -13.59 -6.08
C MET A 35 1.42 -15.05 -6.51
N GLU A 36 0.34 -15.85 -6.53
CA GLU A 36 0.33 -17.20 -7.06
C GLU A 36 0.18 -17.11 -8.57
N GLY A 37 1.23 -17.60 -9.22
CA GLY A 37 1.43 -17.58 -10.65
C GLY A 37 0.32 -18.31 -11.40
N GLY A 38 -0.34 -17.58 -12.29
CA GLY A 38 -1.02 -18.18 -13.42
C GLY A 38 0.00 -18.54 -14.49
N SER A 39 0.05 -19.83 -14.84
CA SER A 39 0.72 -20.48 -15.98
C SER A 39 2.26 -20.58 -16.00
N ALA A 40 2.77 -21.70 -15.48
CA ALA A 40 3.80 -22.61 -16.03
C ALA A 40 4.99 -22.09 -16.88
N HIS A 41 5.42 -20.85 -16.69
CA HIS A 41 6.76 -20.36 -16.98
C HIS A 41 7.21 -19.56 -15.76
N ASP A 42 8.47 -19.72 -15.39
CA ASP A 42 9.09 -19.07 -14.24
C ASP A 42 9.06 -17.54 -14.43
N ASP A 43 7.97 -16.88 -13.98
CA ASP A 43 7.71 -15.43 -14.15
C ASP A 43 8.45 -14.57 -13.11
N HIS A 44 9.46 -15.18 -12.50
CA HIS A 44 10.25 -14.65 -11.41
C HIS A 44 11.46 -13.89 -11.95
N ILE A 45 11.62 -12.63 -11.56
CA ILE A 45 12.78 -11.81 -11.94
C ILE A 45 13.59 -11.45 -10.70
N HIS A 46 14.90 -11.66 -10.76
CA HIS A 46 15.85 -11.18 -9.75
C HIS A 46 16.19 -9.70 -9.95
N PHE A 47 16.58 -9.02 -8.87
CA PHE A 47 16.97 -7.61 -8.93
C PHE A 47 18.00 -7.31 -10.03
N ASP A 48 19.02 -8.15 -10.19
CA ASP A 48 20.09 -7.94 -11.17
C ASP A 48 19.65 -8.08 -12.63
N GLN A 49 18.53 -8.75 -12.86
CA GLN A 49 17.89 -8.89 -14.15
C GLN A 49 16.94 -7.72 -14.44
N LEU A 50 16.70 -6.79 -13.51
CA LEU A 50 15.82 -5.65 -13.78
C LEU A 50 16.55 -4.55 -14.56
N HIS A 51 15.94 -4.11 -15.67
CA HIS A 51 16.34 -2.92 -16.40
C HIS A 51 15.13 -2.26 -17.09
N SER A 52 15.17 -0.95 -17.29
CA SER A 52 14.06 -0.16 -17.86
C SER A 52 13.55 -0.70 -19.20
N ARG A 53 14.47 -1.18 -20.07
CA ARG A 53 14.14 -1.74 -21.39
C ARG A 53 13.32 -3.03 -21.38
N PHE A 54 13.17 -3.72 -20.25
CA PHE A 54 12.32 -4.91 -20.17
C PHE A 54 10.83 -4.55 -20.23
N PHE A 55 10.49 -3.28 -20.02
CA PHE A 55 9.13 -2.83 -19.85
C PHE A 55 8.72 -1.94 -21.02
N GLN A 56 7.99 -2.51 -21.98
CA GLN A 56 7.29 -1.73 -22.99
C GLN A 56 6.16 -0.95 -22.31
N HIS A 57 6.27 0.38 -22.30
CA HIS A 57 5.24 1.22 -21.70
C HIS A 57 3.96 1.16 -22.53
N LYS A 58 2.91 0.56 -21.96
CA LYS A 58 1.55 0.58 -22.51
C LYS A 58 0.65 1.19 -21.45
N PRO A 59 0.63 2.54 -21.34
CA PRO A 59 -0.10 3.21 -20.27
C PRO A 59 -1.56 2.80 -20.31
N ALA A 60 -2.11 2.48 -19.14
CA ALA A 60 -3.56 2.36 -19.02
C ALA A 60 -4.20 3.72 -19.33
N ALA A 61 -5.33 3.71 -20.06
CA ALA A 61 -6.01 4.94 -20.48
C ALA A 61 -6.43 5.83 -19.28
N ASN A 62 -6.68 5.22 -18.12
CA ASN A 62 -7.04 5.92 -16.88
C ASN A 62 -6.23 5.36 -15.70
N ARG A 63 -5.76 6.25 -14.83
CA ARG A 63 -5.18 5.87 -13.54
C ARG A 63 -6.28 5.28 -12.65
N PRO A 64 -6.06 4.14 -11.96
CA PRO A 64 -7.05 3.57 -11.07
C PRO A 64 -7.36 4.53 -9.91
N ASP A 65 -8.62 4.52 -9.47
CA ASP A 65 -9.04 5.23 -8.28
C ASP A 65 -8.39 4.66 -7.01
N THR A 66 -8.42 5.43 -5.92
CA THR A 66 -7.77 5.04 -4.66
C THR A 66 -8.29 3.71 -4.09
N PRO A 67 -9.61 3.44 -4.06
CA PRO A 67 -10.12 2.13 -3.64
C PRO A 67 -9.57 0.98 -4.48
N THR A 68 -9.44 1.15 -5.81
CA THR A 68 -8.86 0.12 -6.68
C THR A 68 -7.38 -0.07 -6.40
N VAL A 69 -6.62 1.01 -6.20
CA VAL A 69 -5.20 0.91 -5.82
C VAL A 69 -5.03 0.13 -4.51
N LEU A 70 -5.81 0.45 -3.48
CA LEU A 70 -5.74 -0.22 -2.18
C LEU A 70 -6.11 -1.71 -2.26
N ARG A 71 -7.01 -2.08 -3.18
CA ARG A 71 -7.39 -3.47 -3.43
C ARG A 71 -6.31 -4.23 -4.22
N MET A 72 -5.68 -3.59 -5.20
CA MET A 72 -4.67 -4.21 -6.07
C MET A 72 -3.30 -4.31 -5.40
N TYR A 73 -2.95 -3.32 -4.57
CA TYR A 73 -1.64 -3.17 -3.93
C TYR A 73 -1.78 -2.99 -2.41
N PRO A 74 -2.44 -3.93 -1.70
CA PRO A 74 -2.74 -3.76 -0.27
C PRO A 74 -1.48 -3.75 0.60
N GLU A 75 -0.45 -4.50 0.20
CA GLU A 75 0.80 -4.71 0.94
C GLU A 75 2.01 -4.13 0.22
N THR A 76 1.81 -3.05 -0.54
CA THR A 76 2.88 -2.40 -1.30
C THR A 76 3.18 -1.05 -0.68
N TYR A 77 4.47 -0.76 -0.50
CA TYR A 77 4.95 0.55 -0.11
C TYR A 77 4.89 1.52 -1.29
N PHE A 78 4.78 2.81 -1.03
CA PHE A 78 4.76 3.86 -2.05
C PHE A 78 5.79 4.94 -1.74
N ALA A 79 6.72 5.15 -2.66
CA ALA A 79 7.66 6.27 -2.65
C ALA A 79 7.20 7.30 -3.69
N HIS A 80 7.01 8.55 -3.26
CA HIS A 80 6.54 9.64 -4.13
C HIS A 80 5.28 9.29 -4.95
N GLY A 81 4.35 8.56 -4.35
CA GLY A 81 3.10 8.13 -5.00
C GLY A 81 3.27 7.05 -6.08
N LYS A 82 4.44 6.38 -6.12
CA LYS A 82 4.74 5.23 -6.99
C LYS A 82 5.07 4.00 -6.15
N PRO A 83 4.68 2.78 -6.59
CA PRO A 83 4.91 1.58 -5.80
C PRO A 83 6.40 1.25 -5.70
N LEU A 84 6.82 0.84 -4.51
CA LEU A 84 8.14 0.32 -4.18
C LEU A 84 8.03 -1.16 -3.82
N PHE A 85 8.72 -1.98 -4.60
CA PHE A 85 8.82 -3.42 -4.38
C PHE A 85 10.17 -3.76 -3.75
N PHE A 86 10.18 -4.72 -2.83
CA PHE A 86 11.41 -5.30 -2.30
C PHE A 86 11.61 -6.66 -2.98
N ALA A 87 12.71 -6.81 -3.71
CA ALA A 87 13.13 -8.07 -4.31
C ALA A 87 13.98 -8.82 -3.30
N ASP A 88 13.37 -9.68 -2.48
CA ASP A 88 14.13 -10.47 -1.52
C ASP A 88 14.87 -11.62 -2.23
N GLN A 89 15.89 -12.19 -1.59
CA GLN A 89 16.59 -13.37 -2.14
C GLN A 89 15.63 -14.57 -2.30
N ASP A 90 14.61 -14.66 -1.44
CA ASP A 90 13.55 -15.67 -1.46
C ASP A 90 12.20 -15.16 -2.01
N SER A 91 12.07 -13.85 -2.24
CA SER A 91 10.84 -13.24 -2.76
C SER A 91 11.05 -12.77 -4.19
N HIS A 92 10.65 -13.65 -5.11
CA HIS A 92 10.68 -13.32 -6.52
C HIS A 92 9.65 -12.24 -6.85
N LEU A 93 10.08 -11.21 -7.57
CA LEU A 93 9.14 -10.27 -8.17
C LEU A 93 8.47 -10.91 -9.37
N SER A 94 7.14 -10.94 -9.39
CA SER A 94 6.39 -11.29 -10.60
C SER A 94 6.62 -10.22 -11.65
N ARG A 95 7.15 -10.62 -12.81
CA ARG A 95 7.28 -9.75 -13.99
C ARG A 95 5.92 -9.18 -14.39
N ALA A 96 4.88 -10.01 -14.41
CA ALA A 96 3.53 -9.58 -14.73
C ALA A 96 3.03 -8.51 -13.74
N GLY A 97 3.29 -8.70 -12.44
CA GLY A 97 2.94 -7.73 -11.40
C GLY A 97 3.67 -6.39 -11.55
N LEU A 98 4.99 -6.42 -11.82
CA LEU A 98 5.79 -5.23 -12.09
C LEU A 98 5.32 -4.50 -13.35
N LEU A 99 5.05 -5.23 -14.43
CA LEU A 99 4.56 -4.67 -15.69
C LEU A 99 3.17 -4.04 -15.51
N GLN A 100 2.29 -4.69 -14.74
CA GLN A 100 0.98 -4.15 -14.41
C GLN A 100 1.12 -2.84 -13.61
N ALA A 101 1.93 -2.83 -12.55
CA ALA A 101 2.18 -1.63 -11.75
C ALA A 101 2.79 -0.51 -12.60
N TYR A 102 3.74 -0.84 -13.45
CA TYR A 102 4.38 0.10 -14.36
C TYR A 102 3.39 0.71 -15.37
N ASN A 103 2.48 -0.08 -15.95
CA ASN A 103 1.46 0.45 -16.86
C ASN A 103 0.43 1.35 -16.14
N LEU A 104 0.18 1.11 -14.85
CA LEU A 104 -0.79 1.88 -14.06
C LEU A 104 -0.20 3.18 -13.49
N PHE A 105 1.04 3.14 -13.04
CA PHE A 105 1.69 4.26 -12.35
C PHE A 105 2.70 5.01 -13.22
N GLY A 106 3.04 4.47 -14.40
CA GLY A 106 4.04 5.01 -15.32
C GLY A 106 5.49 4.84 -14.86
N LYS A 107 5.72 4.54 -13.59
CA LYS A 107 7.03 4.32 -12.97
C LYS A 107 6.84 3.38 -11.78
N VAL A 108 7.83 2.52 -11.53
CA VAL A 108 7.89 1.69 -10.32
C VAL A 108 9.30 1.72 -9.72
N HIS A 109 9.39 1.59 -8.41
CA HIS A 109 10.65 1.47 -7.69
C HIS A 109 10.87 0.04 -7.25
N VAL A 110 12.13 -0.37 -7.22
CA VAL A 110 12.55 -1.67 -6.71
C VAL A 110 13.77 -1.46 -5.82
N SER A 111 13.74 -2.08 -4.64
CA SER A 111 14.89 -2.21 -3.74
C SER A 111 15.27 -3.69 -3.67
N ASN A 112 16.55 -4.01 -3.56
CA ASN A 112 16.95 -5.38 -3.19
C ASN A 112 16.60 -5.69 -1.73
N ALA A 113 16.64 -6.98 -1.39
CA ALA A 113 16.42 -7.54 -0.05
C ALA A 113 17.15 -6.77 1.06
N GLU A 114 18.43 -6.50 0.79
CA GLU A 114 19.36 -5.87 1.73
C GLU A 114 19.11 -4.36 1.89
N GLY A 115 18.29 -3.76 1.03
CA GLY A 115 18.05 -2.31 1.06
C GLY A 115 19.25 -1.46 0.63
N THR A 116 20.25 -2.06 -0.03
CA THR A 116 21.51 -1.43 -0.44
C THR A 116 21.52 -0.99 -1.91
N ARG A 117 20.69 -1.62 -2.74
CA ARG A 117 20.58 -1.36 -4.17
C ARG A 117 19.15 -0.99 -4.51
N HIS A 118 19.02 0.09 -5.28
CA HIS A 118 17.71 0.60 -5.69
C HIS A 118 17.69 0.90 -7.18
N LEU A 119 16.54 0.65 -7.78
CA LEU A 119 16.26 0.87 -9.18
C LEU A 119 14.89 1.51 -9.34
N THR A 120 14.77 2.40 -10.31
CA THR A 120 13.54 3.02 -10.74
C THR A 120 13.32 2.68 -12.21
N ILE A 121 12.26 1.92 -12.48
CA ILE A 121 11.87 1.52 -13.82
C ILE A 121 10.98 2.63 -14.39
N VAL A 122 11.42 3.24 -15.48
CA VAL A 122 10.78 4.40 -16.13
C VAL A 122 10.55 4.15 -17.62
N PRO A 123 9.61 4.88 -18.25
CA PRO A 123 9.41 4.85 -19.70
C PRO A 123 10.66 5.29 -20.43
N ASP A 124 11.11 4.48 -21.38
CA ASP A 124 12.15 4.86 -22.30
C ASP A 124 11.57 5.84 -23.32
N ILE A 125 11.74 7.13 -23.04
CA ILE A 125 11.36 8.24 -23.91
C ILE A 125 12.50 8.63 -24.87
N GLY A 126 13.42 7.70 -25.15
CA GLY A 126 14.58 7.93 -26.03
C GLY A 126 15.77 8.61 -25.34
N GLN A 127 15.73 8.75 -24.01
CA GLN A 127 16.79 9.41 -23.22
C GLN A 127 17.97 8.51 -22.88
N PHE A 128 17.83 7.19 -23.01
CA PHE A 128 18.80 6.23 -22.46
C PHE A 128 19.86 5.72 -23.46
N GLY A 129 20.02 6.37 -24.62
CA GLY A 129 21.05 6.03 -25.61
C GLY A 129 21.01 4.56 -26.03
N THR A 130 22.17 3.93 -26.28
CA THR A 130 22.28 2.49 -26.58
C THR A 130 22.56 1.62 -25.35
N ASP A 131 22.76 2.22 -24.18
CA ASP A 131 23.15 1.51 -22.95
C ASP A 131 22.09 0.44 -22.58
N PRO A 132 22.45 -0.85 -22.57
CA PRO A 132 21.52 -1.93 -22.26
C PRO A 132 21.02 -1.91 -20.81
N LYS A 133 21.65 -1.16 -19.89
CA LYS A 133 21.33 -1.18 -18.46
C LYS A 133 21.27 0.21 -17.83
N PRO A 134 20.34 1.11 -18.24
CA PRO A 134 20.15 2.37 -17.54
C PRO A 134 19.56 2.07 -16.15
N ARG A 135 20.43 1.96 -15.15
CA ARG A 135 20.04 1.78 -13.74
C ARG A 135 19.84 3.17 -13.14
N ILE A 136 18.64 3.71 -13.32
CA ILE A 136 18.27 4.99 -12.73
C ILE A 136 17.74 4.70 -11.34
N SER A 137 18.32 5.30 -10.31
CA SER A 137 17.67 5.36 -9.00
C SER A 137 17.15 6.78 -8.81
N GLU A 138 15.89 6.92 -8.40
CA GLU A 138 15.37 8.23 -8.04
C GLU A 138 16.14 8.78 -6.83
N PRO A 139 16.53 10.07 -6.83
CA PRO A 139 17.23 10.66 -5.70
C PRO A 139 16.47 10.46 -4.39
N GLY A 140 17.18 10.01 -3.34
CA GLY A 140 16.60 9.78 -2.02
C GLY A 140 15.82 8.46 -1.86
N LEU A 141 15.67 7.65 -2.92
CA LEU A 141 14.95 6.36 -2.84
C LEU A 141 15.53 5.42 -1.79
N GLY A 142 16.86 5.38 -1.65
CA GLY A 142 17.49 4.55 -0.63
C GLY A 142 17.15 4.98 0.79
N ILE A 143 17.17 6.29 1.06
CA ILE A 143 16.78 6.85 2.37
C ILE A 143 15.32 6.50 2.69
N LEU A 144 14.42 6.59 1.70
CA LEU A 144 13.02 6.20 1.86
C LEU A 144 12.87 4.71 2.14
N ALA A 145 13.51 3.85 1.34
CA ALA A 145 13.46 2.40 1.52
C ALA A 145 13.99 1.97 2.89
N ALA A 146 15.12 2.54 3.32
CA ALA A 146 15.68 2.34 4.65
C ALA A 146 14.72 2.81 5.74
N GLY A 147 14.14 4.01 5.60
CA GLY A 147 13.15 4.54 6.54
C GLY A 147 11.92 3.63 6.69
N PHE A 148 11.43 3.05 5.58
CA PHE A 148 10.30 2.11 5.62
C PHE A 148 10.64 0.86 6.42
N LYS A 149 11.85 0.31 6.22
CA LYS A 149 12.34 -0.85 6.97
C LYS A 149 12.57 -0.54 8.44
N THR A 150 13.07 0.66 8.79
CA THR A 150 13.20 1.09 10.18
C THR A 150 11.82 1.18 10.86
N ILE A 151 10.81 1.74 10.19
CA ILE A 151 9.43 1.77 10.73
C ILE A 151 8.89 0.34 10.91
N GLU A 152 9.11 -0.53 9.93
CA GLU A 152 8.71 -1.95 10.00
C GLU A 152 9.36 -2.66 11.19
N ASN A 153 10.65 -2.43 11.45
CA ASN A 153 11.37 -3.03 12.58
C ASN A 153 10.87 -2.52 13.94
N HIS A 154 10.59 -1.22 14.06
CA HIS A 154 10.19 -0.63 15.34
C HIS A 154 8.70 -0.84 15.67
N TYR A 155 7.81 -0.85 14.68
CA TYR A 155 6.36 -0.77 14.89
C TYR A 155 5.60 -1.92 14.23
N GLY A 156 6.29 -2.77 13.47
CA GLY A 156 5.71 -3.88 12.73
C GLY A 156 5.27 -3.52 11.31
N ARG A 157 5.25 -4.55 10.45
CA ARG A 157 4.95 -4.45 9.01
C ARG A 157 3.60 -3.79 8.71
N ALA A 158 2.57 -4.08 9.51
CA ALA A 158 1.25 -3.50 9.28
C ALA A 158 1.23 -1.98 9.48
N VAL A 159 1.94 -1.46 10.48
CA VAL A 159 2.05 -0.02 10.75
C VAL A 159 2.85 0.66 9.64
N ALA A 160 3.95 0.04 9.21
CA ALA A 160 4.75 0.51 8.09
C ALA A 160 3.91 0.61 6.80
N LEU A 161 3.15 -0.44 6.44
CA LEU A 161 2.31 -0.48 5.23
C LEU A 161 1.07 0.43 5.29
N VAL A 162 0.60 0.78 6.48
CA VAL A 162 -0.46 1.78 6.64
C VAL A 162 0.10 3.18 6.44
N SER A 163 1.28 3.46 6.99
CA SER A 163 1.88 4.80 6.97
C SER A 163 2.59 5.15 5.67
N GLN A 164 3.20 4.15 5.02
CA GLN A 164 4.02 4.28 3.82
C GLN A 164 3.41 3.54 2.62
N GLY A 165 2.15 3.13 2.71
CA GLY A 165 1.41 2.49 1.62
C GLY A 165 0.70 3.50 0.72
N ALA A 166 -0.25 3.01 -0.09
CA ALA A 166 -1.10 3.87 -0.89
C ALA A 166 -1.96 4.80 -0.01
N ASP A 167 -2.20 6.01 -0.53
CA ASP A 167 -3.12 6.96 0.08
C ASP A 167 -4.52 6.34 0.30
N LEU A 168 -5.24 6.84 1.30
CA LEU A 168 -6.55 6.30 1.66
C LEU A 168 -7.72 6.97 0.93
N GLY A 169 -7.42 8.08 0.24
CA GLY A 169 -8.37 8.86 -0.53
C GLY A 169 -9.30 9.67 0.36
N GLN A 170 -10.05 10.59 -0.25
CA GLN A 170 -11.15 11.25 0.43
C GLN A 170 -12.29 10.25 0.63
N GLU A 171 -13.09 10.45 1.67
CA GLU A 171 -14.39 9.77 1.76
C GLU A 171 -15.35 10.46 0.79
N ASP A 172 -16.07 9.65 0.01
CA ASP A 172 -17.06 10.14 -0.93
C ASP A 172 -18.23 10.79 -0.17
N GLY A 173 -18.53 12.06 -0.47
CA GLY A 173 -19.66 12.81 0.08
C GLY A 173 -19.28 14.08 0.84
N GLU A 174 -20.29 14.81 1.35
CA GLU A 174 -20.08 16.08 2.07
C GLU A 174 -19.19 15.98 3.31
N GLN A 175 -19.05 14.78 3.89
CA GLN A 175 -18.20 14.55 5.06
C GLN A 175 -16.72 14.77 4.71
N GLY A 176 -16.25 14.37 3.52
CA GLY A 176 -14.87 14.53 3.07
C GLY A 176 -14.39 16.00 3.03
N LEU A 177 -15.27 16.92 2.66
CA LEU A 177 -14.99 18.36 2.59
C LEU A 177 -14.93 19.04 3.97
N ARG A 178 -15.48 18.40 5.01
CA ARG A 178 -15.56 18.97 6.37
C ARG A 178 -14.38 18.58 7.26
N PHE A 179 -13.55 17.62 6.86
CA PHE A 179 -12.46 17.14 7.71
C PHE A 179 -11.21 18.00 7.60
N GLN A 180 -10.76 18.51 8.75
CA GLN A 180 -9.46 19.17 8.87
C GLN A 180 -8.35 18.15 9.15
N THR A 181 -7.16 18.42 8.60
CA THR A 181 -5.97 17.60 8.88
C THR A 181 -5.58 17.74 10.36
N PRO A 182 -5.50 16.65 11.15
CA PRO A 182 -5.08 16.71 12.54
C PRO A 182 -3.70 17.34 12.70
N LYS A 183 -3.52 18.26 13.65
CA LYS A 183 -2.21 18.83 13.96
C LYS A 183 -1.33 17.77 14.63
N TRP A 184 -0.02 17.82 14.39
CA TRP A 184 0.91 16.86 14.99
C TRP A 184 0.88 16.87 16.52
N THR A 185 0.69 18.03 17.13
CA THR A 185 0.53 18.18 18.58
C THR A 185 -0.66 17.40 19.12
N THR A 186 -1.75 17.29 18.34
CA THR A 186 -2.91 16.47 18.71
C THR A 186 -2.53 14.99 18.68
N VAL A 187 -1.83 14.55 17.65
CA VAL A 187 -1.38 13.15 17.52
C VAL A 187 -0.43 12.77 18.66
N GLU A 188 0.52 13.63 18.99
CA GLU A 188 1.52 13.40 20.05
C GLU A 188 0.92 13.27 21.45
N LEU A 189 -0.17 13.98 21.74
CA LEU A 189 -0.83 13.97 23.05
C LEU A 189 -1.85 12.83 23.21
N THR A 190 -2.03 11.99 22.19
CA THR A 190 -3.00 10.89 22.26
C THR A 190 -2.40 9.63 22.87
N GLU A 191 -3.26 8.79 23.44
CA GLU A 191 -2.80 7.51 23.99
C GLU A 191 -2.28 6.60 22.86
N PRO A 192 -1.04 6.09 22.95
CA PRO A 192 -0.52 5.17 21.96
C PRO A 192 -1.35 3.89 21.89
N MET A 193 -1.53 3.37 20.69
CA MET A 193 -2.08 2.04 20.49
C MET A 193 -1.19 0.99 21.16
N PRO A 194 -1.76 -0.05 21.79
CA PRO A 194 -0.98 -1.12 22.38
C PRO A 194 -0.12 -1.80 21.31
N SER A 195 1.11 -2.19 21.62
CA SER A 195 1.91 -2.91 20.63
C SER A 195 1.33 -4.30 20.37
N SER A 196 1.15 -4.67 19.09
CA SER A 196 0.64 -5.98 18.71
C SER A 196 1.24 -6.46 17.39
N PRO A 197 1.79 -7.70 17.33
CA PRO A 197 2.27 -8.28 16.08
C PRO A 197 1.11 -8.72 15.17
N PHE A 198 -0.13 -8.76 15.68
CA PHE A 198 -1.30 -9.27 14.97
C PHE A 198 -2.13 -8.18 14.30
N TYR A 199 -1.61 -6.96 14.19
CA TYR A 199 -2.30 -5.90 13.49
C TYR A 199 -2.56 -6.26 12.03
N LYS A 200 -3.84 -6.33 11.66
CA LYS A 200 -4.25 -6.44 10.25
C LYS A 200 -4.24 -5.06 9.60
N ILE A 201 -3.59 -4.94 8.43
CA ILE A 201 -3.50 -3.68 7.66
C ILE A 201 -4.89 -3.08 7.42
N SER A 202 -5.87 -3.90 7.05
CA SER A 202 -7.25 -3.46 6.80
C SER A 202 -7.90 -2.83 8.04
N ASN A 203 -7.65 -3.39 9.23
CA ASN A 203 -8.16 -2.84 10.49
C ASN A 203 -7.51 -1.50 10.82
N LEU A 204 -6.18 -1.40 10.69
CA LEU A 204 -5.47 -0.15 10.93
C LEU A 204 -5.89 0.94 9.93
N ARG A 205 -6.08 0.62 8.64
CA ARG A 205 -6.59 1.58 7.65
C ARG A 205 -8.01 2.04 7.98
N ARG A 206 -8.89 1.14 8.40
CA ARG A 206 -10.26 1.47 8.84
C ARG A 206 -10.24 2.38 10.07
N LEU A 207 -9.42 2.05 11.07
CA LEU A 207 -9.25 2.89 12.26
C LEU A 207 -8.68 4.26 11.90
N LEU A 208 -7.67 4.33 11.04
CA LEU A 208 -7.09 5.58 10.58
C LEU A 208 -8.09 6.44 9.80
N LYS A 209 -8.97 5.84 8.97
CA LYS A 209 -10.06 6.58 8.30
C LYS A 209 -11.04 7.18 9.31
N ALA A 210 -11.42 6.41 10.33
CA ALA A 210 -12.37 6.84 11.35
C ALA A 210 -11.80 7.89 12.32
N GLN A 211 -10.59 7.66 12.85
CA GLN A 211 -9.96 8.50 13.86
C GLN A 211 -9.10 9.62 13.26
N ARG A 212 -8.74 9.52 11.98
CA ARG A 212 -7.88 10.45 11.21
C ARG A 212 -6.42 10.49 11.67
N TYR A 213 -6.09 9.92 12.80
CA TYR A 213 -4.72 9.73 13.27
C TYR A 213 -4.63 8.51 14.17
N LEU A 214 -3.43 7.97 14.30
CA LEU A 214 -3.06 6.88 15.21
C LEU A 214 -1.66 7.17 15.75
N LEU A 215 -1.38 6.79 16.98
CA LEU A 215 -0.06 6.86 17.59
C LEU A 215 0.39 5.45 17.97
N PHE A 216 1.65 5.12 17.71
CA PHE A 216 2.21 3.80 18.00
C PHE A 216 3.46 3.97 18.86
N THR A 217 3.62 3.10 19.85
CA THR A 217 4.86 2.98 20.62
C THR A 217 5.74 1.91 19.98
N SER A 218 7.06 2.14 19.97
CA SER A 218 7.98 1.16 19.42
C SER A 218 8.07 -0.09 20.30
N GLN A 219 8.18 -1.24 19.64
CA GLN A 219 8.47 -2.54 20.25
C GLN A 219 9.88 -2.65 20.83
N LEU A 220 10.82 -1.83 20.32
CA LEU A 220 12.23 -1.88 20.70
C LEU A 220 12.58 -0.85 21.78
N ASN A 221 11.86 0.28 21.83
CA ASN A 221 12.07 1.34 22.81
C ASN A 221 10.78 2.14 23.04
N GLU A 222 10.21 2.01 24.24
CA GLU A 222 8.93 2.65 24.60
C GLU A 222 8.96 4.19 24.57
N ASN A 223 10.16 4.80 24.63
CA ASN A 223 10.32 6.25 24.54
C ASN A 223 10.23 6.79 23.11
N ILE A 224 10.18 5.91 22.10
CA ILE A 224 10.08 6.28 20.70
C ILE A 224 8.67 5.97 20.23
N GLN A 225 7.98 7.02 19.78
CA GLN A 225 6.62 6.91 19.26
C GLN A 225 6.58 7.30 17.79
N TYR A 226 5.58 6.80 17.07
CA TYR A 226 5.35 7.13 15.68
C TYR A 226 3.88 7.42 15.44
N GLY A 227 3.61 8.66 15.06
CA GLY A 227 2.28 9.11 14.68
C GLY A 227 2.04 8.91 13.20
N VAL A 228 0.82 8.47 12.88
CA VAL A 228 0.29 8.43 11.52
C VAL A 228 -0.94 9.30 11.49
N ARG A 229 -1.06 10.19 10.50
CA ARG A 229 -2.26 11.00 10.30
C ARG A 229 -2.72 10.98 8.86
N LEU A 230 -4.01 11.25 8.69
CA LEU A 230 -4.68 11.33 7.41
C LEU A 230 -5.08 12.78 7.12
N THR A 231 -4.56 13.32 6.02
CA THR A 231 -4.86 14.69 5.60
C THR A 231 -6.31 14.83 5.10
N ALA A 232 -6.77 16.07 4.93
CA ALA A 232 -8.08 16.37 4.33
C ALA A 232 -8.23 15.78 2.91
N LEU A 233 -7.12 15.61 2.18
CA LEU A 233 -7.11 15.02 0.83
C LEU A 233 -6.98 13.49 0.86
N GLY A 234 -6.94 12.87 2.03
CA GLY A 234 -6.78 11.41 2.16
C GLY A 234 -5.35 10.92 1.98
N GLN A 235 -4.37 11.83 1.96
CA GLN A 235 -2.95 11.46 1.98
C GLN A 235 -2.53 11.03 3.38
N VAL A 236 -1.73 9.96 3.45
CA VAL A 236 -1.18 9.47 4.72
C VAL A 236 0.16 10.15 4.99
N GLN A 237 0.37 10.58 6.24
CA GLN A 237 1.63 11.16 6.69
C GLN A 237 2.08 10.48 7.98
N GLY A 238 3.37 10.19 8.08
CA GLY A 238 4.00 9.61 9.25
C GLY A 238 5.04 10.54 9.87
N ARG A 239 5.19 10.50 11.20
CA ARG A 239 6.21 11.24 11.93
C ARG A 239 6.61 10.52 13.21
N SER A 240 7.91 10.45 13.48
CA SER A 240 8.44 10.00 14.77
C SER A 240 8.43 11.12 15.81
N PHE A 241 8.12 10.76 17.06
CA PHE A 241 8.19 11.60 18.26
C PHE A 241 9.22 11.04 19.24
N GLY A 242 9.64 11.86 20.20
CA GLY A 242 10.71 11.53 21.14
C GLY A 242 12.09 11.67 20.50
N ASP A 243 13.02 10.76 20.83
CA ASP A 243 14.39 10.78 20.32
C ASP A 243 14.49 10.30 18.86
N SER A 244 13.86 11.06 17.96
CA SER A 244 13.79 10.83 16.51
C SER A 244 15.17 10.69 15.82
N LYS A 245 16.25 11.07 16.50
CA LYS A 245 17.62 10.83 16.04
C LYS A 245 17.94 9.33 15.93
N ILE A 246 17.29 8.48 16.73
CA ILE A 246 17.49 7.02 16.72
C ILE A 246 17.00 6.45 15.37
N VAL A 247 15.77 6.77 14.96
CA VAL A 247 15.19 6.29 13.69
C VAL A 247 16.02 6.78 12.48
N LEU A 248 16.45 8.04 12.48
CA LEU A 248 17.29 8.59 11.41
C LEU A 248 18.69 7.94 11.39
N ARG A 249 19.28 7.66 12.56
CA ARG A 249 20.57 6.98 12.68
C ARG A 249 20.49 5.53 12.22
N GLU A 250 19.42 4.82 12.56
CA GLU A 250 19.20 3.45 12.11
C GLU A 250 18.98 3.37 10.60
N ALA A 251 18.16 4.27 10.04
CA ALA A 251 18.02 4.41 8.60
C ALA A 251 19.38 4.70 7.94
N ALA A 252 20.20 5.57 8.52
CA ALA A 252 21.54 5.85 8.02
C ALA A 252 22.50 4.65 8.12
N ASN A 253 22.35 3.79 9.13
CA ASN A 253 23.15 2.56 9.27
C ASN A 253 22.79 1.54 8.19
N LEU A 254 21.51 1.42 7.81
CA LEU A 254 21.06 0.55 6.71
C LEU A 254 21.61 0.98 5.33
N LEU A 255 22.01 2.24 5.20
CA LEU A 255 22.62 2.78 3.98
C LEU A 255 24.14 2.59 3.90
N ARG A 256 24.77 2.04 4.96
CA ARG A 256 26.21 1.77 4.95
C ARG A 256 26.46 0.45 4.21
N PRO A 257 27.40 0.42 3.25
CA PRO A 257 27.75 -0.78 2.50
C PRO A 257 28.45 -1.83 3.35
#